data_AF-A0A955XM23-F1
#
_entry.id   AF-A0A955XM23-F1
#
_cell.length_a   1.000
_cell.length_b   1.000
_cell.length_c   1.000
_cell.angle_alpha   90.00
_cell.angle_beta   90.00
_cell.angle_gamma   90.00
#
_symmetry.space_group_name_H-M   'P 1'
#
loop_
_entity.id
_entity.type
_entity.pdbx_description
1 polymer ?
#
loop_
_entity_poly.entity_id
_entity_poly.type
_entity_poly.pdbx_seq_one_letter_code
_entity_poly.pdbx_strand_id
1 'polypeptide(L)'
;VIVDETSMVDFAMMARLVDAVRGATRLVLLGDRHQLASVEAGTVLADLCGPVDAAALQASPDLRAALASYDVPFGDAVVERPTALPDAVVQLNRTYRFKGESSIGRFAMACLASDFDAEVAAAPLFAGAADAHHFAPGDGRALPAPVLEAIVDAYVPAFEHLDQAKSVAPADEPAFHRHTLDLFDRFRVLCAHKRGALGVEGVNAAVRQALAERGRSTNGTFWTGRPILVRRNDYDVGLYNGDIGLVVTRRDAEGNPRTFVAFPGPDALPKEGAPPSDAQLVRYVLPARLPEHDTCFALTIHKSQGSEYDHVMVVLPARPSRIVTRELLYTGVTRAKAKVSLVAERDAFVKALKETVQRASGLRDALWGA
;
A
#
# COMPACT_ATOMS: atom_id res chain seq x y z
N VAL A 1 -15.20 19.10 -4.33
CA VAL A 1 -14.99 17.65 -4.16
C VAL A 1 -13.51 17.38 -4.32
N ILE A 2 -12.89 16.71 -3.36
CA ILE A 2 -11.50 16.27 -3.45
C ILE A 2 -11.54 14.74 -3.43
N VAL A 3 -10.91 14.13 -4.42
CA VAL A 3 -10.77 12.66 -4.50
C VAL A 3 -9.29 12.36 -4.37
N ASP A 4 -8.94 11.62 -3.34
CA ASP A 4 -7.59 11.11 -3.12
C ASP A 4 -7.46 9.70 -3.72
N GLU A 5 -6.22 9.29 -3.99
CA GLU A 5 -5.88 7.99 -4.60
C GLU A 5 -6.63 7.70 -5.92
N THR A 6 -6.73 8.71 -6.78
CA THR A 6 -7.43 8.65 -8.07
C THR A 6 -6.84 7.59 -9.03
N SER A 7 -5.61 7.14 -8.78
CA SER A 7 -4.99 6.01 -9.51
C SER A 7 -5.81 4.71 -9.40
N MET A 8 -6.59 4.55 -8.33
CA MET A 8 -7.49 3.42 -8.09
C MET A 8 -8.88 3.57 -8.74
N VAL A 9 -9.23 4.76 -9.25
CA VAL A 9 -10.55 5.03 -9.82
C VAL A 9 -10.60 4.54 -11.27
N ASP A 10 -11.54 3.64 -11.54
CA ASP A 10 -11.80 3.15 -12.90
C ASP A 10 -12.63 4.14 -13.74
N PHE A 11 -12.74 3.85 -15.04
CA PHE A 11 -13.45 4.70 -15.99
C PHE A 11 -14.94 4.88 -15.65
N ALA A 12 -15.63 3.80 -15.26
CA ALA A 12 -17.06 3.84 -14.99
C ALA A 12 -17.37 4.66 -13.71
N MET A 13 -16.55 4.49 -12.68
CA MET A 13 -16.64 5.25 -11.44
C MET A 13 -16.34 6.73 -11.68
N MET A 14 -15.32 7.06 -12.48
CA MET A 14 -15.03 8.45 -12.84
C MET A 14 -16.20 9.10 -13.60
N ALA A 15 -16.78 8.40 -14.59
CA ALA A 15 -17.94 8.92 -15.33
C ALA A 15 -19.10 9.25 -14.40
N ARG A 16 -19.45 8.31 -13.50
CA ARG A 16 -20.53 8.52 -12.51
C ARG A 16 -20.21 9.63 -11.50
N LEU A 17 -18.93 9.79 -11.13
CA LEU A 17 -18.50 10.90 -10.28
C LEU A 17 -18.71 12.23 -10.99
N VAL A 18 -18.24 12.37 -12.23
CA VAL A 18 -18.37 13.61 -13.00
C VAL A 18 -19.85 13.96 -13.23
N ASP A 19 -20.69 12.98 -13.57
CA ASP A 19 -22.15 13.17 -13.73
C ASP A 19 -22.83 13.64 -12.44
N ALA A 20 -22.35 13.21 -11.28
CA ALA A 20 -22.90 13.58 -9.99
C ALA A 20 -22.43 14.97 -9.50
N VAL A 21 -21.34 15.49 -10.05
CA VAL A 21 -20.77 16.78 -9.66
C VAL A 21 -21.50 17.92 -10.35
N ARG A 22 -22.12 18.81 -9.58
CA ARG A 22 -22.80 20.02 -10.12
C ARG A 22 -21.78 20.95 -10.78
N GLY A 23 -22.14 21.61 -11.89
CA GLY A 23 -21.22 22.44 -12.68
C GLY A 23 -20.51 23.60 -11.95
N ALA A 24 -21.06 24.12 -10.85
CA ALA A 24 -20.39 25.14 -10.03
C ALA A 24 -19.35 24.57 -9.04
N THR A 25 -19.24 23.24 -8.96
CA THR A 25 -18.39 22.56 -7.98
C THR A 25 -16.98 22.38 -8.54
N ARG A 26 -15.96 22.69 -7.74
CA ARG A 26 -14.57 22.37 -8.09
C ARG A 26 -14.29 20.90 -7.76
N LEU A 27 -13.79 20.15 -8.74
CA LEU A 27 -13.30 18.79 -8.57
C LEU A 27 -11.77 18.80 -8.59
N VAL A 28 -11.15 18.27 -7.54
CA VAL A 28 -9.69 18.10 -7.43
C VAL A 28 -9.40 16.61 -7.32
N LEU A 29 -8.55 16.11 -8.21
CA LEU A 29 -8.13 14.72 -8.26
C LEU A 29 -6.67 14.63 -7.84
N LEU A 30 -6.39 13.82 -6.83
CA LEU A 30 -5.04 13.57 -6.31
C LEU A 30 -4.70 12.10 -6.54
N GLY A 31 -3.46 11.82 -6.92
CA GLY A 31 -2.96 10.45 -7.10
C GLY A 31 -1.62 10.42 -7.82
N ASP A 32 -1.04 9.21 -7.87
CA ASP A 32 0.21 8.95 -8.58
C ASP A 32 -0.07 8.18 -9.88
N ARG A 33 0.28 8.79 -11.03
CA ARG A 33 0.05 8.19 -12.35
C ARG A 33 0.91 6.95 -12.63
N HIS A 34 1.99 6.76 -11.87
CA HIS A 34 2.93 5.64 -12.02
C HIS A 34 2.64 4.49 -11.07
N GLN A 35 1.73 4.70 -10.10
CA GLN A 35 1.19 3.60 -9.31
C GLN A 35 0.30 2.70 -10.17
N LEU A 36 0.10 1.49 -9.66
CA LEU A 36 -0.74 0.49 -10.27
C LEU A 36 -2.16 1.05 -10.51
N ALA A 37 -2.61 1.03 -11.77
CA ALA A 37 -3.94 1.49 -12.13
C ALA A 37 -5.03 0.63 -11.47
N SER A 38 -6.26 1.16 -11.43
CA SER A 38 -7.45 0.43 -10.97
C SER A 38 -7.52 -0.99 -11.55
N VAL A 39 -8.08 -1.95 -10.80
CA VAL A 39 -8.22 -3.34 -11.26
C VAL A 39 -9.14 -3.45 -12.49
N GLU A 40 -10.13 -2.55 -12.60
CA GLU A 40 -11.07 -2.50 -13.72
C GLU A 40 -10.52 -1.69 -14.91
N ALA A 41 -11.27 -1.63 -16.02
CA ALA A 41 -10.79 -1.10 -17.28
C ALA A 41 -10.50 0.42 -17.25
N GLY A 42 -9.46 0.82 -17.98
CA GLY A 42 -9.04 2.22 -18.16
C GLY A 42 -7.89 2.66 -17.25
N THR A 43 -7.24 3.75 -17.63
CA THR A 43 -6.16 4.43 -16.89
C THR A 43 -6.51 5.90 -16.75
N VAL A 44 -7.64 6.19 -16.11
CA VAL A 44 -8.23 7.53 -16.07
C VAL A 44 -7.24 8.60 -15.63
N LEU A 45 -6.55 8.39 -14.50
CA LEU A 45 -5.60 9.38 -13.99
C LEU A 45 -4.42 9.59 -14.96
N ALA A 46 -3.83 8.51 -15.48
CA ALA A 46 -2.70 8.63 -16.41
C ALA A 46 -3.12 9.31 -17.73
N ASP A 47 -4.32 9.01 -18.23
CA ASP A 47 -4.87 9.63 -19.43
C ASP A 47 -5.18 11.12 -19.21
N LEU A 48 -5.71 11.48 -18.03
CA LEU A 48 -5.95 12.87 -17.61
C LEU A 48 -4.64 13.64 -17.43
N CYS A 49 -3.55 13.00 -16.98
CA CYS A 49 -2.25 13.65 -16.85
C CYS A 49 -1.59 13.94 -18.22
N GLY A 50 -2.00 13.25 -19.29
CA GLY A 50 -1.49 13.49 -20.65
C GLY A 50 0.01 13.16 -20.84
N PRO A 51 0.63 13.60 -21.95
CA PRO A 51 2.06 13.38 -22.25
C PRO A 51 3.02 14.21 -21.38
N VAL A 52 2.65 14.56 -20.15
CA VAL A 52 3.46 15.44 -19.30
C VAL A 52 4.67 14.67 -18.79
N ASP A 53 5.76 14.71 -19.55
CA ASP A 53 7.11 14.28 -19.16
C ASP A 53 8.04 15.50 -19.13
N ALA A 54 7.58 16.58 -18.49
CA ALA A 54 8.40 17.77 -18.34
C ALA A 54 8.69 18.01 -16.86
N ALA A 55 9.98 18.13 -16.53
CA ALA A 55 10.46 18.62 -15.23
C ALA A 55 9.93 20.03 -14.90
N ALA A 56 9.39 20.74 -15.91
CA ALA A 56 8.87 22.09 -15.82
C ALA A 56 7.41 22.17 -16.30
N LEU A 57 6.60 22.99 -15.63
CA LEU A 57 5.17 23.13 -15.93
C LEU A 57 4.98 23.77 -17.31
N GLN A 58 4.26 23.07 -18.18
CA GLN A 58 3.83 23.60 -19.48
C GLN A 58 2.48 24.28 -19.26
N ALA A 59 2.47 25.61 -19.23
CA ALA A 59 1.31 26.42 -18.88
C ALA A 59 1.00 27.47 -19.96
N SER A 60 -0.29 27.80 -20.10
CA SER A 60 -0.75 28.93 -20.91
C SER A 60 -0.21 30.27 -20.41
N PRO A 61 -0.24 31.33 -21.25
CA PRO A 61 0.08 32.69 -20.81
C PRO A 61 -0.72 33.14 -19.58
N ASP A 62 -2.01 32.78 -19.52
CA ASP A 62 -2.91 33.19 -18.45
C ASP A 62 -2.52 32.53 -17.12
N LEU A 63 -2.24 31.23 -17.12
CA LEU A 63 -1.80 30.53 -15.91
C LEU A 63 -0.42 31.02 -15.45
N ARG A 64 0.50 31.32 -16.37
CA ARG A 64 1.80 31.92 -16.05
C ARG A 64 1.64 33.29 -15.38
N ALA A 65 0.76 34.14 -15.91
CA ALA A 65 0.47 35.45 -15.33
C ALA A 65 -0.16 35.32 -13.94
N ALA A 66 -1.11 34.40 -13.76
CA ALA A 66 -1.76 34.15 -12.49
C ALA A 66 -0.79 33.65 -11.39
N LEU A 67 0.26 32.94 -11.79
CA LEU A 67 1.27 32.38 -10.89
C LEU A 67 2.57 33.20 -10.82
N ALA A 68 2.63 34.39 -11.43
CA ALA A 68 3.85 35.19 -11.54
C ALA A 68 4.46 35.62 -10.18
N SER A 69 3.67 35.62 -9.11
CA SER A 69 4.13 35.89 -7.74
C SER A 69 4.78 34.68 -7.05
N TYR A 70 4.74 33.50 -7.66
CA TYR A 70 5.27 32.26 -7.12
C TYR A 70 6.52 31.82 -7.91
N ASP A 71 7.47 31.18 -7.21
CA ASP A 71 8.65 30.59 -7.83
C ASP A 71 8.30 29.26 -8.50
N VAL A 72 7.67 29.33 -9.67
CA VAL A 72 7.21 28.18 -10.44
C VAL A 72 8.17 27.92 -11.61
N PRO A 73 8.78 26.72 -11.69
CA PRO A 73 9.62 26.37 -12.82
C PRO A 73 8.74 26.05 -14.05
N PHE A 74 8.50 27.06 -14.88
CA PHE A 74 7.84 26.87 -16.16
C PHE A 74 8.81 26.38 -17.23
N GLY A 75 8.33 25.55 -18.16
CA GLY A 75 9.12 25.19 -19.33
C GLY A 75 9.27 26.35 -20.31
N ASP A 76 10.23 26.26 -21.24
CA ASP A 76 10.49 27.32 -22.22
C ASP A 76 9.35 27.48 -23.26
N ALA A 77 8.58 26.41 -23.50
CA ALA A 77 7.47 26.46 -24.44
C ALA A 77 6.23 27.11 -23.82
N VAL A 78 5.80 28.22 -24.40
CA VAL A 78 4.44 28.76 -24.22
C VAL A 78 3.57 28.03 -25.22
N VAL A 79 2.67 27.16 -24.73
CA VAL A 79 1.85 26.34 -25.61
C VAL A 79 0.45 26.95 -25.67
N GLU A 80 0.10 27.55 -26.81
CA GLU A 80 -1.31 27.80 -27.12
C GLU A 80 -1.98 26.44 -27.33
N ARG A 81 -2.97 26.11 -26.48
CA ARG A 81 -3.63 24.81 -26.53
C ARG A 81 -5.14 24.99 -26.68
N PRO A 82 -5.79 24.14 -27.49
CA PRO A 82 -7.23 24.24 -27.77
C PRO A 82 -8.13 23.91 -26.58
N THR A 83 -7.58 23.34 -25.49
CA THR A 83 -8.35 22.92 -24.30
C THR A 83 -7.73 23.46 -23.00
N ALA A 84 -8.55 23.61 -21.96
CA ALA A 84 -8.15 24.07 -20.63
C ALA A 84 -7.53 22.97 -19.74
N LEU A 85 -7.57 21.70 -20.18
CA LEU A 85 -7.06 20.55 -19.42
C LEU A 85 -5.57 20.63 -19.05
N PRO A 86 -4.65 21.09 -19.93
CA PRO A 86 -3.23 21.18 -19.61
C PRO A 86 -2.93 22.08 -18.40
N ASP A 87 -3.64 23.21 -18.29
CA ASP A 87 -3.50 24.14 -17.16
C ASP A 87 -4.13 23.60 -15.85
N ALA A 88 -4.95 22.55 -15.96
CA ALA A 88 -5.59 21.88 -14.83
C ALA A 88 -4.77 20.69 -14.29
N VAL A 89 -3.61 20.38 -14.89
CA VAL A 89 -2.74 19.28 -14.47
C VAL A 89 -1.47 19.84 -13.85
N VAL A 90 -1.19 19.46 -12.60
CA VAL A 90 0.03 19.82 -11.88
C VAL A 90 0.71 18.55 -11.40
N GLN A 91 2.01 18.42 -11.71
CA GLN A 91 2.85 17.33 -11.23
C GLN A 91 3.80 17.82 -10.15
N LEU A 92 3.83 17.13 -9.01
CA LEU A 92 4.74 17.42 -7.91
C LEU A 92 5.98 16.53 -8.02
N ASN A 93 7.15 17.14 -8.23
CA ASN A 93 8.40 16.42 -8.52
C ASN A 93 9.32 16.26 -7.29
N ARG A 94 8.92 16.77 -6.12
CA ARG A 94 9.74 16.74 -4.91
C ARG A 94 9.19 15.75 -3.90
N THR A 95 9.99 14.73 -3.60
CA THR A 95 9.68 13.74 -2.57
C THR A 95 10.31 14.13 -1.24
N TYR A 96 9.49 14.29 -0.21
CA TYR A 96 9.95 14.56 1.17
C TYR A 96 10.03 13.29 2.03
N ARG A 97 9.35 12.23 1.61
CA ARG A 97 9.19 10.97 2.34
C ARG A 97 10.49 10.17 2.46
N PHE A 98 11.28 10.17 1.39
CA PHE A 98 12.55 9.46 1.35
C PHE A 98 13.69 10.46 1.54
N LYS A 99 14.65 10.14 2.40
CA LYS A 99 15.95 10.81 2.36
C LYS A 99 16.51 10.52 0.95
N GLY A 100 16.92 11.54 0.20
CA GLY A 100 17.28 11.42 -1.22
C GLY A 100 18.35 10.37 -1.55
N GLU A 101 19.11 9.92 -0.55
CA GLU A 101 20.13 8.88 -0.69
C GLU A 101 19.63 7.45 -0.41
N SER A 102 18.43 7.28 0.14
CA SER A 102 17.86 5.96 0.45
C SER A 102 17.70 5.11 -0.81
N SER A 103 17.83 3.80 -0.65
CA SER A 103 17.68 2.82 -1.73
C SER A 103 16.27 2.84 -2.32
N ILE A 104 15.25 3.05 -1.49
CA ILE A 104 13.85 3.20 -1.92
C ILE A 104 13.68 4.48 -2.76
N GLY A 105 14.21 5.61 -2.29
CA GLY A 105 14.15 6.89 -3.01
C GLY A 105 14.86 6.82 -4.36
N ARG A 106 16.08 6.25 -4.41
CA ARG A 106 16.84 6.08 -5.65
C ARG A 106 16.13 5.16 -6.64
N PHE A 107 15.56 4.04 -6.17
CA PHE A 107 14.74 3.15 -7.00
C PHE A 107 13.51 3.88 -7.56
N ALA A 108 12.77 4.60 -6.71
CA ALA A 108 11.56 5.32 -7.11
C ALA A 108 11.89 6.39 -8.15
N MET A 109 12.87 7.25 -7.89
CA MET A 109 13.29 8.30 -8.83
C MET A 109 13.77 7.73 -10.17
N ALA A 110 14.54 6.64 -10.15
CA ALA A 110 14.99 5.99 -11.37
C ALA A 110 13.83 5.38 -12.18
N CYS A 111 12.79 4.84 -11.53
CA CYS A 111 11.59 4.34 -12.21
C CYS A 111 10.79 5.46 -12.90
N LEU A 112 10.90 6.69 -12.40
CA LEU A 112 10.18 7.87 -12.89
C LEU A 112 11.00 8.71 -13.88
N ALA A 113 12.27 8.38 -14.09
CA ALA A 113 13.17 9.13 -14.96
C ALA A 113 12.76 9.02 -16.43
N SER A 114 12.89 10.12 -17.18
CA SER A 114 12.59 10.16 -18.62
C SER A 114 13.56 9.27 -19.42
N ASP A 115 14.81 9.16 -18.97
CA ASP A 115 15.84 8.25 -19.47
C ASP A 115 15.87 6.94 -18.67
N PHE A 116 14.68 6.38 -18.41
CA PHE A 116 14.51 5.16 -17.63
C PHE A 116 15.46 4.02 -18.06
N ASP A 117 16.26 3.55 -17.10
CA ASP A 117 17.09 2.36 -17.22
C ASP A 117 16.78 1.38 -16.08
N ALA A 118 16.40 0.15 -16.45
CA ALA A 118 15.99 -0.87 -15.50
C ALA A 118 17.14 -1.38 -14.60
N GLU A 119 18.38 -1.38 -15.08
CA GLU A 119 19.55 -1.76 -14.28
C GLU A 119 19.87 -0.68 -13.25
N VAL A 120 19.83 0.59 -13.68
CA VAL A 120 20.00 1.75 -12.79
C VAL A 120 18.91 1.77 -11.73
N ALA A 121 17.65 1.52 -12.11
CA ALA A 121 16.54 1.47 -11.17
C ALA A 121 16.68 0.31 -10.17
N ALA A 122 17.06 -0.88 -10.62
CA ALA A 122 17.20 -2.04 -9.74
C ALA A 122 18.41 -1.94 -8.80
N ALA A 123 19.53 -1.35 -9.24
CA ALA A 123 20.81 -1.38 -8.53
C ALA A 123 20.75 -1.03 -7.03
N PRO A 124 20.04 0.03 -6.57
CA PRO A 124 19.93 0.35 -5.15
C PRO A 124 19.33 -0.77 -4.29
N LEU A 125 18.40 -1.55 -4.84
CA LEU A 125 17.70 -2.62 -4.10
C LEU A 125 18.54 -3.90 -3.94
N PHE A 126 19.57 -4.07 -4.77
CA PHE A 126 20.45 -5.25 -4.76
C PHE A 126 21.87 -4.93 -4.28
N ALA A 127 22.16 -3.69 -3.89
CA ALA A 127 23.49 -3.25 -3.47
C ALA A 127 23.88 -3.68 -2.03
N GLY A 128 22.96 -4.31 -1.28
CA GLY A 128 23.20 -4.73 0.11
C GLY A 128 23.26 -3.57 1.11
N ALA A 129 22.51 -2.50 0.86
CA ALA A 129 22.42 -1.35 1.76
C ALA A 129 21.61 -1.69 3.04
N ALA A 130 21.78 -0.91 4.11
CA ALA A 130 21.09 -1.15 5.38
C ALA A 130 19.55 -1.05 5.28
N ASP A 131 19.05 -0.28 4.30
CA ASP A 131 17.64 -0.05 4.03
C ASP A 131 17.07 -0.94 2.91
N ALA A 132 17.89 -1.78 2.26
CA ALA A 132 17.49 -2.68 1.18
C ALA A 132 18.19 -4.04 1.27
N HIS A 133 17.40 -5.09 1.55
CA HIS A 133 17.90 -6.46 1.57
C HIS A 133 17.34 -7.28 0.41
N HIS A 134 18.14 -8.22 -0.07
CA HIS A 134 17.75 -9.15 -1.14
C HIS A 134 17.84 -10.59 -0.65
N PHE A 135 16.86 -11.40 -1.04
CA PHE A 135 16.81 -12.84 -0.87
C PHE A 135 16.54 -13.52 -2.21
N ALA A 136 17.23 -14.64 -2.46
CA ALA A 136 16.88 -15.50 -3.57
C ALA A 136 15.52 -16.18 -3.31
N PRO A 137 14.63 -16.30 -4.31
CA PRO A 137 13.31 -16.92 -4.17
C PRO A 137 13.35 -18.46 -4.11
N GLY A 138 14.51 -19.08 -4.31
CA GLY A 138 14.66 -20.54 -4.36
C GLY A 138 13.99 -21.15 -5.60
N ASP A 139 13.53 -22.39 -5.50
CA ASP A 139 12.91 -23.13 -6.61
C ASP A 139 11.42 -22.78 -6.84
N GLY A 140 10.86 -21.90 -6.00
CA GLY A 140 9.46 -21.47 -6.05
C GLY A 140 8.44 -22.49 -5.52
N ARG A 141 8.87 -23.63 -4.96
CA ARG A 141 7.96 -24.64 -4.38
C ARG A 141 7.58 -24.35 -2.92
N ALA A 142 8.44 -23.64 -2.21
CA ALA A 142 8.24 -23.18 -0.84
C ALA A 142 8.93 -21.83 -0.64
N LEU A 143 8.56 -21.11 0.42
CA LEU A 143 9.36 -19.98 0.89
C LEU A 143 10.72 -20.51 1.38
N PRO A 144 11.84 -19.91 0.94
CA PRO A 144 13.16 -20.26 1.48
C PRO A 144 13.22 -20.02 2.99
N ALA A 145 13.89 -20.89 3.73
CA ALA A 145 13.97 -20.80 5.20
C ALA A 145 14.45 -19.43 5.71
N PRO A 146 15.51 -18.80 5.14
CA PRO A 146 15.94 -17.46 5.58
C PRO A 146 14.88 -16.37 5.36
N VAL A 147 14.05 -16.52 4.32
CA VAL A 147 12.95 -15.59 4.05
C VAL A 147 11.85 -15.78 5.08
N LEU A 148 11.45 -17.02 5.36
CA LEU A 148 10.42 -17.32 6.34
C LEU A 148 10.84 -16.89 7.75
N GLU A 149 12.09 -17.15 8.13
CA GLU A 149 12.67 -16.68 9.40
C GLU A 149 12.60 -15.16 9.50
N ALA A 150 13.04 -14.43 8.48
CA ALA A 150 12.98 -12.97 8.45
C ALA A 150 11.54 -12.43 8.56
N ILE A 151 10.55 -13.09 7.93
CA ILE A 151 9.13 -12.72 8.04
C ILE A 151 8.64 -12.93 9.47
N VAL A 152 8.92 -14.09 10.07
CA VAL A 152 8.45 -14.40 11.42
C VAL A 152 9.10 -13.47 12.44
N ASP A 153 10.41 -13.27 12.34
CA ASP A 153 11.19 -12.40 13.24
C ASP A 153 10.68 -10.95 13.19
N ALA A 154 10.27 -10.46 12.01
CA ALA A 154 9.70 -9.12 11.89
C ALA A 154 8.36 -8.95 12.65
N TYR A 155 7.60 -10.02 12.85
CA TYR A 155 6.34 -9.99 13.63
C TYR A 155 6.53 -10.35 15.12
N VAL A 156 7.71 -10.84 15.53
CA VAL A 156 8.01 -11.21 16.93
C VAL A 156 7.69 -10.09 17.93
N PRO A 157 8.01 -8.81 17.70
CA PRO A 157 7.71 -7.75 18.67
C PRO A 157 6.22 -7.64 19.03
N ALA A 158 5.33 -7.74 18.03
CA ALA A 158 3.88 -7.71 18.27
C ALA A 158 3.40 -8.95 19.05
N PHE A 159 4.00 -10.10 18.76
CA PHE A 159 3.69 -11.37 19.41
C PHE A 159 4.18 -11.46 20.85
N GLU A 160 5.41 -11.02 21.13
CA GLU A 160 5.96 -10.92 22.48
C GLU A 160 5.15 -9.93 23.31
N HIS A 161 4.78 -8.79 22.73
CA HIS A 161 3.90 -7.83 23.38
C HIS A 161 2.55 -8.47 23.73
N LEU A 162 1.90 -9.20 22.80
CA LEU A 162 0.69 -9.97 23.12
C LEU A 162 0.87 -11.02 24.22
N ASP A 163 2.01 -11.68 24.30
CA ASP A 163 2.23 -12.71 25.33
C ASP A 163 2.40 -12.11 26.74
N GLN A 164 2.81 -10.85 26.86
CA GLN A 164 2.82 -10.12 28.14
C GLN A 164 1.41 -9.96 28.73
N ALA A 165 0.36 -10.06 27.92
CA ALA A 165 -1.03 -10.08 28.39
C ALA A 165 -1.32 -11.26 29.35
N LYS A 166 -0.52 -12.34 29.29
CA LYS A 166 -0.68 -13.50 30.17
C LYS A 166 -0.19 -13.25 31.60
N SER A 167 0.66 -12.24 31.81
CA SER A 167 1.36 -11.98 33.07
C SER A 167 0.99 -10.65 33.73
N VAL A 168 0.26 -9.75 33.06
CA VAL A 168 -0.06 -8.41 33.58
C VAL A 168 -1.51 -8.02 33.27
N ALA A 169 -2.16 -7.32 34.21
CA ALA A 169 -3.55 -6.83 34.11
C ALA A 169 -3.88 -5.89 32.90
N PRO A 170 -2.95 -5.16 32.25
CA PRO A 170 -3.23 -4.32 31.07
C PRO A 170 -3.74 -5.07 29.83
N ALA A 171 -3.78 -6.40 29.85
CA ALA A 171 -4.28 -7.23 28.75
C ALA A 171 -5.67 -6.82 28.23
N ASP A 172 -6.51 -6.24 29.08
CA ASP A 172 -7.86 -5.84 28.71
C ASP A 172 -7.96 -4.37 28.25
N GLU A 173 -6.86 -3.60 28.36
CA GLU A 173 -6.82 -2.18 28.05
C GLU A 173 -6.71 -1.89 26.55
N PRO A 174 -7.49 -0.95 26.01
CA PRO A 174 -7.40 -0.53 24.60
C PRO A 174 -6.04 0.03 24.20
N ALA A 175 -5.34 0.73 25.09
CA ALA A 175 -4.00 1.25 24.82
C ALA A 175 -2.98 0.12 24.55
N PHE A 176 -3.08 -0.99 25.29
CA PHE A 176 -2.22 -2.16 25.09
C PHE A 176 -2.42 -2.76 23.69
N HIS A 177 -3.68 -3.01 23.29
CA HIS A 177 -3.98 -3.55 21.96
C HIS A 177 -3.70 -2.57 20.82
N ARG A 178 -3.89 -1.27 21.05
CA ARG A 178 -3.49 -0.24 20.08
C ARG A 178 -1.99 -0.32 19.82
N HIS A 179 -1.19 -0.42 20.88
CA HIS A 179 0.26 -0.58 20.75
C HIS A 179 0.63 -1.88 20.02
N THR A 180 -0.06 -3.00 20.29
CA THR A 180 0.13 -4.24 19.54
C THR A 180 -0.14 -4.06 18.06
N LEU A 181 -1.23 -3.39 17.68
CA LEU A 181 -1.58 -3.11 16.30
C LEU A 181 -0.50 -2.24 15.63
N ASP A 182 -0.04 -1.19 16.32
CA ASP A 182 1.04 -0.33 15.81
C ASP A 182 2.34 -1.11 15.60
N LEU A 183 2.71 -2.04 16.50
CA LEU A 183 3.87 -2.93 16.31
C LEU A 183 3.69 -3.86 15.11
N PHE A 184 2.48 -4.40 14.92
CA PHE A 184 2.15 -5.27 13.80
C PHE A 184 2.19 -4.53 12.45
N ASP A 185 1.77 -3.27 12.42
CA ASP A 185 1.76 -2.42 11.22
C ASP A 185 3.15 -1.88 10.83
N ARG A 186 4.19 -2.11 11.63
CA ARG A 186 5.56 -1.77 11.22
C ARG A 186 6.05 -2.60 10.05
N PHE A 187 5.52 -3.82 9.87
CA PHE A 187 5.99 -4.75 8.85
C PHE A 187 4.85 -5.33 8.02
N ARG A 188 5.07 -5.44 6.69
CA ARG A 188 4.12 -6.12 5.80
C ARG A 188 4.81 -6.91 4.70
N VAL A 189 4.32 -8.11 4.43
CA VAL A 189 4.69 -8.87 3.24
C VAL A 189 3.73 -8.54 2.11
N LEU A 190 4.28 -8.13 0.96
CA LEU A 190 3.53 -7.81 -0.26
C LEU A 190 3.89 -8.77 -1.37
N CYS A 191 2.92 -9.58 -1.79
CA CYS A 191 3.07 -10.55 -2.86
C CYS A 191 2.54 -10.01 -4.19
N ALA A 192 3.19 -10.37 -5.29
CA ALA A 192 2.62 -10.12 -6.61
C ALA A 192 1.38 -10.99 -6.89
N HIS A 193 1.37 -12.23 -6.40
CA HIS A 193 0.30 -13.21 -6.64
C HIS A 193 -0.49 -13.54 -5.38
N LYS A 194 -1.78 -13.87 -5.55
CA LYS A 194 -2.62 -14.38 -4.45
C LYS A 194 -2.31 -15.86 -4.14
N ARG A 195 -2.17 -16.68 -5.18
CA ARG A 195 -1.99 -18.14 -5.06
C ARG A 195 -0.52 -18.55 -5.26
N GLY A 196 -0.21 -19.78 -4.86
CA GLY A 196 1.12 -20.38 -4.98
C GLY A 196 1.97 -20.19 -3.73
N ALA A 197 3.10 -20.90 -3.66
CA ALA A 197 3.95 -20.95 -2.47
C ALA A 197 4.54 -19.58 -2.08
N LEU A 198 4.89 -18.76 -3.08
CA LEU A 198 5.37 -17.39 -2.92
C LEU A 198 4.25 -16.34 -3.03
N GLY A 199 2.99 -16.79 -3.13
CA GLY A 199 1.80 -15.93 -3.12
C GLY A 199 1.24 -15.76 -1.71
N VAL A 200 0.24 -14.89 -1.57
CA VAL A 200 -0.41 -14.57 -0.29
C VAL A 200 -0.83 -15.82 0.50
N GLU A 201 -1.52 -16.76 -0.16
CA GLU A 201 -2.01 -17.98 0.48
C GLU A 201 -0.87 -18.85 1.01
N GLY A 202 0.19 -19.04 0.20
CA GLY A 202 1.37 -19.83 0.58
C GLY A 202 2.17 -19.19 1.71
N VAL A 203 2.38 -17.87 1.64
CA VAL A 203 3.10 -17.13 2.68
C VAL A 203 2.33 -17.16 4.00
N ASN A 204 1.02 -16.89 3.99
CA ASN A 204 0.20 -16.95 5.19
C ASN A 204 0.19 -18.34 5.83
N ALA A 205 0.15 -19.40 5.01
CA ALA A 205 0.22 -20.78 5.49
C ALA A 205 1.59 -21.10 6.12
N ALA A 206 2.68 -20.74 5.45
CA ALA A 206 4.05 -20.96 5.94
C ALA A 206 4.33 -20.21 7.25
N VAL A 207 3.91 -18.94 7.36
CA VAL A 207 4.05 -18.16 8.60
C VAL A 207 3.26 -18.79 9.74
N ARG A 208 2.01 -19.22 9.50
CA ARG A 208 1.21 -19.92 10.53
C ARG A 208 1.90 -21.19 11.01
N GLN A 209 2.43 -21.99 10.08
CA GLN A 209 3.15 -23.22 10.42
C GLN A 209 4.41 -22.92 11.24
N ALA A 210 5.25 -21.98 10.80
CA ALA A 210 6.46 -21.61 11.52
C ALA A 210 6.18 -21.07 12.92
N LEU A 211 5.10 -20.30 13.10
CA LEU A 211 4.66 -19.85 14.43
C LEU A 211 4.26 -21.02 15.33
N ALA A 212 3.60 -22.05 14.77
CA ALA A 212 3.25 -23.26 15.51
C ALA A 212 4.49 -24.04 15.94
N GLU A 213 5.48 -24.18 15.05
CA GLU A 213 6.76 -24.84 15.33
C GLU A 213 7.58 -24.09 16.39
N ARG A 214 7.43 -22.75 16.47
CA ARG A 214 7.99 -21.91 17.54
C ARG A 214 7.14 -21.89 18.83
N GLY A 215 6.13 -22.76 18.93
CA GLY A 215 5.34 -22.97 20.16
C GLY A 215 4.12 -22.05 20.33
N ARG A 216 3.78 -21.21 19.33
CA ARG A 216 2.53 -20.43 19.39
C ARG A 216 1.35 -21.34 19.03
N SER A 217 0.32 -21.36 19.88
CA SER A 217 -0.92 -22.06 19.57
C SER A 217 -1.64 -21.36 18.41
N THR A 218 -1.67 -22.02 17.25
CA THR A 218 -2.40 -21.55 16.06
C THR A 218 -3.60 -22.44 15.75
N ASN A 219 -4.14 -23.12 16.77
CA ASN A 219 -5.26 -24.05 16.63
C ASN A 219 -6.59 -23.31 16.40
N GLY A 220 -7.46 -23.88 15.56
CA GLY A 220 -8.75 -23.30 15.23
C GLY A 220 -8.67 -22.09 14.28
N THR A 221 -9.80 -21.40 14.12
CA THR A 221 -9.93 -20.27 13.20
C THR A 221 -9.48 -18.96 13.83
N PHE A 222 -9.86 -18.67 15.08
CA PHE A 222 -9.58 -17.40 15.76
C PHE A 222 -8.59 -17.58 16.92
N TRP A 223 -7.34 -17.91 16.59
CA TRP A 223 -6.26 -18.00 17.56
C TRP A 223 -5.63 -16.61 17.82
N THR A 224 -5.20 -16.36 19.05
CA THR A 224 -4.64 -15.06 19.50
C THR A 224 -3.36 -14.71 18.74
N GLY A 225 -3.35 -13.53 18.12
CA GLY A 225 -2.27 -13.04 17.26
C GLY A 225 -2.51 -13.30 15.77
N ARG A 226 -3.61 -13.95 15.37
CA ARG A 226 -3.96 -14.05 13.95
C ARG A 226 -4.35 -12.66 13.42
N PRO A 227 -3.72 -12.15 12.36
CA PRO A 227 -4.18 -10.95 11.68
C PRO A 227 -5.32 -11.28 10.73
N ILE A 228 -6.31 -10.41 10.69
CA ILE A 228 -7.56 -10.53 9.94
C ILE A 228 -7.64 -9.36 8.96
N LEU A 229 -7.85 -9.66 7.68
CA LEU A 229 -8.19 -8.68 6.65
C LEU A 229 -9.67 -8.80 6.32
N VAL A 230 -10.42 -7.71 6.47
CA VAL A 230 -11.81 -7.62 6.03
C VAL A 230 -11.89 -7.58 4.50
N ARG A 231 -12.78 -8.38 3.91
CA ARG A 231 -12.94 -8.52 2.44
C ARG A 231 -14.19 -7.82 1.92
N ARG A 232 -15.16 -7.53 2.78
CA ARG A 232 -16.44 -6.92 2.43
C ARG A 232 -16.83 -5.86 3.45
N ASN A 233 -17.33 -4.72 2.95
CA ASN A 233 -17.87 -3.66 3.79
C ASN A 233 -19.08 -4.17 4.58
N ASP A 234 -19.12 -3.84 5.86
CA ASP A 234 -20.24 -4.03 6.76
C ASP A 234 -20.43 -2.74 7.55
N TYR A 235 -21.46 -1.97 7.17
CA TYR A 235 -21.73 -0.65 7.72
C TYR A 235 -22.30 -0.71 9.14
N ASP A 236 -22.92 -1.84 9.54
CA ASP A 236 -23.50 -2.01 10.88
C ASP A 236 -22.41 -2.24 11.94
N VAL A 237 -21.33 -2.91 11.53
CA VAL A 237 -20.12 -3.09 12.36
C VAL A 237 -19.11 -1.95 12.14
N GLY A 238 -19.28 -1.19 11.06
CA GLY A 238 -18.38 -0.11 10.63
C GLY A 238 -17.04 -0.60 10.09
N LEU A 239 -16.97 -1.85 9.62
CA LEU A 239 -15.77 -2.44 9.04
C LEU A 239 -15.80 -2.33 7.51
N TYR A 240 -14.66 -2.01 6.91
CA TYR A 240 -14.53 -1.81 5.47
C TYR A 240 -13.53 -2.79 4.86
N ASN A 241 -13.69 -3.10 3.57
CA ASN A 241 -12.76 -3.93 2.81
C ASN A 241 -11.37 -3.30 2.82
N GLY A 242 -10.39 -4.02 3.36
CA GLY A 242 -9.06 -3.48 3.61
C GLY A 242 -8.73 -3.30 5.07
N ASP A 243 -9.72 -3.22 5.96
CA ASP A 243 -9.48 -3.09 7.40
C ASP A 243 -8.71 -4.30 7.92
N ILE A 244 -7.61 -4.03 8.64
CA ILE A 244 -6.77 -5.03 9.27
C ILE A 244 -7.00 -4.99 10.78
N GLY A 245 -7.27 -6.16 11.36
CA GLY A 245 -7.38 -6.33 12.81
C GLY A 245 -6.57 -7.51 13.29
N LEU A 246 -6.41 -7.63 14.60
CA LEU A 246 -5.68 -8.71 15.26
C LEU A 246 -6.60 -9.46 16.21
N VAL A 247 -6.58 -10.79 16.14
CA VAL A 247 -7.32 -11.62 17.10
C VAL A 247 -6.65 -11.49 18.47
N VAL A 248 -7.43 -11.10 19.48
CA VAL A 248 -6.99 -10.90 20.86
C VAL A 248 -7.93 -11.62 21.83
N THR A 249 -7.43 -11.88 23.04
CA THR A 249 -8.24 -12.43 24.13
C THR A 249 -8.44 -11.35 25.16
N ARG A 250 -9.69 -11.11 25.55
CA ARG A 250 -10.07 -10.14 26.59
C ARG A 250 -11.02 -10.77 27.59
N ARG A 251 -11.11 -10.24 28.79
CA ARG A 251 -12.17 -10.59 29.73
C ARG A 251 -13.49 -9.92 29.33
N ASP A 252 -14.58 -10.67 29.40
CA ASP A 252 -15.94 -10.11 29.31
C ASP A 252 -16.35 -9.43 30.63
N ALA A 253 -17.59 -8.93 30.70
CA ALA A 253 -18.11 -8.25 31.88
C ALA A 253 -18.14 -9.15 33.12
N GLU A 254 -18.22 -10.47 32.91
CA GLU A 254 -18.20 -11.51 33.93
C GLU A 254 -16.76 -11.96 34.29
N GLY A 255 -15.74 -11.39 33.65
CA GLY A 255 -14.33 -11.69 33.91
C GLY A 255 -13.79 -12.92 33.17
N ASN A 256 -14.58 -13.55 32.30
CA ASN A 256 -14.20 -14.75 31.57
C ASN A 256 -13.41 -14.40 30.30
N PRO A 257 -12.36 -15.17 29.96
CA PRO A 257 -11.62 -14.93 28.73
C PRO A 257 -12.48 -15.20 27.50
N ARG A 258 -12.53 -14.24 26.60
CA ARG A 258 -13.31 -14.25 25.37
C ARG A 258 -12.50 -13.69 24.21
N THR A 259 -12.68 -14.29 23.04
CA THR A 259 -11.98 -13.87 21.82
C THR A 259 -12.67 -12.69 21.16
N PHE A 260 -11.88 -11.70 20.78
CA PHE A 260 -12.27 -10.54 19.97
C PHE A 260 -11.29 -10.34 18.83
N VAL A 261 -11.67 -9.53 17.85
CA VAL A 261 -10.74 -8.97 16.87
C VAL A 261 -10.65 -7.48 17.12
N ALA A 262 -9.45 -7.03 17.45
CA ALA A 262 -9.10 -5.63 17.68
C ALA A 262 -8.75 -4.98 16.34
N PHE A 263 -9.49 -3.94 15.98
CA PHE A 263 -9.20 -3.05 14.85
C PHE A 263 -8.77 -1.69 15.37
N PRO A 264 -7.92 -0.94 14.66
CA PRO A 264 -7.68 0.46 14.98
C PRO A 264 -9.01 1.23 15.10
N GLY A 265 -9.14 2.06 16.14
CA GLY A 265 -10.26 3.00 16.22
C GLY A 265 -10.20 4.03 15.09
N PRO A 266 -11.31 4.74 14.81
CA PRO A 266 -11.34 5.76 13.77
C PRO A 266 -10.39 6.91 14.08
N ASP A 267 -9.77 7.50 13.05
CA ASP A 267 -8.86 8.67 13.12
C ASP A 267 -9.55 9.99 13.55
N ALA A 268 -10.69 9.91 14.23
CA ALA A 268 -11.38 11.08 14.75
C ALA A 268 -10.52 11.73 15.84
N LEU A 269 -10.07 12.97 15.57
CA LEU A 269 -9.38 13.80 16.54
C LEU A 269 -10.14 13.77 17.88
N PRO A 270 -9.45 13.52 19.02
CA PRO A 270 -10.06 13.70 20.32
C PRO A 270 -10.68 15.09 20.42
N LYS A 271 -11.76 15.24 21.19
CA LYS A 271 -12.22 16.59 21.55
C LYS A 271 -11.05 17.34 22.17
N GLU A 272 -10.87 18.60 21.80
CA GLU A 272 -9.72 19.42 22.18
C GLU A 272 -9.48 19.33 23.70
N GLY A 273 -8.29 18.85 24.10
CA GLY A 273 -7.89 18.68 25.50
C GLY A 273 -8.35 17.39 26.21
N ALA A 274 -9.11 16.51 25.55
CA ALA A 274 -9.51 15.21 26.12
C ALA A 274 -8.61 14.07 25.61
N PRO A 275 -8.25 13.08 26.46
CA PRO A 275 -7.62 11.85 25.97
C PRO A 275 -8.56 11.11 25.01
N PRO A 276 -8.03 10.37 24.02
CA PRO A 276 -8.86 9.53 23.16
C PRO A 276 -9.63 8.51 24.01
N SER A 277 -10.91 8.34 23.71
CA SER A 277 -11.71 7.28 24.31
C SER A 277 -11.23 5.89 23.87
N ASP A 278 -11.56 4.88 24.66
CA ASP A 278 -11.29 3.47 24.35
C ASP A 278 -11.67 3.07 22.92
N ALA A 279 -12.84 3.53 22.45
CA ALA A 279 -13.35 3.25 21.11
C ALA A 279 -12.60 4.02 19.99
N GLN A 280 -11.96 5.14 20.33
CA GLN A 280 -11.05 5.87 19.42
C GLN A 280 -9.68 5.20 19.33
N LEU A 281 -9.27 4.44 20.35
CA LEU A 281 -8.04 3.66 20.30
C LEU A 281 -8.23 2.36 19.54
N VAL A 282 -9.21 1.55 19.94
CA VAL A 282 -9.44 0.21 19.41
C VAL A 282 -10.93 -0.11 19.35
N ARG A 283 -11.36 -0.66 18.22
CA ARG A 283 -12.68 -1.27 18.06
C ARG A 283 -12.58 -2.78 18.19
N TYR A 284 -13.31 -3.35 19.14
CA TYR A 284 -13.39 -4.80 19.32
C TYR A 284 -14.63 -5.37 18.66
N VAL A 285 -14.44 -6.38 17.83
CA VAL A 285 -15.52 -7.09 17.14
C VAL A 285 -15.50 -8.55 17.53
N LEU A 286 -16.66 -9.09 17.89
CA LEU A 286 -16.79 -10.53 18.15
C LEU A 286 -16.59 -11.31 16.84
N PRO A 287 -15.90 -12.46 16.85
CA PRO A 287 -15.70 -13.27 15.65
C PRO A 287 -16.98 -13.58 14.86
N ALA A 288 -18.10 -13.79 15.56
CA ALA A 288 -19.41 -14.05 14.95
C ALA A 288 -20.03 -12.85 14.20
N ARG A 289 -19.52 -11.64 14.42
CA ARG A 289 -19.95 -10.40 13.73
C ARG A 289 -18.98 -9.95 12.64
N LEU A 290 -17.89 -10.69 12.42
CA LEU A 290 -16.97 -10.31 11.35
C LEU A 290 -17.62 -10.58 9.99
N PRO A 291 -17.55 -9.62 9.05
CA PRO A 291 -17.85 -9.90 7.65
C PRO A 291 -16.84 -10.90 7.06
N GLU A 292 -16.99 -11.20 5.77
CA GLU A 292 -16.03 -12.05 5.04
C GLU A 292 -14.59 -11.55 5.26
N HIS A 293 -13.70 -12.46 5.66
CA HIS A 293 -12.35 -12.10 6.09
C HIS A 293 -11.31 -13.20 5.83
N ASP A 294 -10.06 -12.79 5.64
CA ASP A 294 -8.90 -13.66 5.37
C ASP A 294 -7.79 -13.45 6.41
N THR A 295 -6.79 -14.35 6.47
CA THR A 295 -5.53 -14.09 7.22
C THR A 295 -4.66 -13.07 6.49
N CYS A 296 -3.95 -12.22 7.23
CA CYS A 296 -3.22 -11.07 6.67
C CYS A 296 -1.75 -10.92 7.15
N PHE A 297 -0.95 -11.99 7.13
CA PHE A 297 0.52 -11.81 7.25
C PHE A 297 1.12 -11.29 5.95
N ALA A 298 0.52 -11.68 4.83
CA ALA A 298 0.81 -11.18 3.50
C ALA A 298 -0.45 -10.60 2.84
N LEU A 299 -0.22 -9.61 1.97
CA LEU A 299 -1.21 -8.98 1.11
C LEU A 299 -0.74 -9.02 -0.33
N THR A 300 -1.67 -8.94 -1.28
CA THR A 300 -1.27 -8.61 -2.66
C THR A 300 -0.87 -7.14 -2.73
N ILE A 301 0.10 -6.78 -3.57
CA ILE A 301 0.49 -5.36 -3.78
C ILE A 301 -0.70 -4.47 -4.14
N HIS A 302 -1.67 -4.97 -4.90
CA HIS A 302 -2.91 -4.24 -5.21
C HIS A 302 -3.72 -3.87 -3.95
N LYS A 303 -3.68 -4.73 -2.92
CA LYS A 303 -4.47 -4.55 -1.69
C LYS A 303 -3.76 -3.68 -0.66
N SER A 304 -2.50 -3.32 -0.87
CA SER A 304 -1.77 -2.36 -0.04
C SER A 304 -1.84 -0.94 -0.59
N GLN A 305 -2.60 -0.67 -1.65
CA GLN A 305 -2.79 0.69 -2.14
C GLN A 305 -3.42 1.59 -1.07
N GLY A 306 -2.94 2.83 -0.96
CA GLY A 306 -3.26 3.74 0.15
C GLY A 306 -2.63 3.41 1.51
N SER A 307 -1.96 2.26 1.68
CA SER A 307 -1.28 1.89 2.93
C SER A 307 0.23 2.13 2.85
N GLU A 308 0.90 2.29 3.98
CA GLU A 308 2.35 2.42 4.06
C GLU A 308 2.88 1.77 5.34
N TYR A 309 4.06 1.18 5.28
CA TYR A 309 4.65 0.44 6.39
C TYR A 309 6.12 0.83 6.58
N ASP A 310 6.65 0.71 7.79
CA ASP A 310 8.05 1.04 8.05
C ASP A 310 8.99 0.12 7.27
N HIS A 311 8.69 -1.18 7.28
CA HIS A 311 9.40 -2.21 6.52
C HIS A 311 8.42 -3.01 5.66
N VAL A 312 8.71 -3.11 4.36
CA VAL A 312 7.99 -3.99 3.44
C VAL A 312 8.89 -5.09 2.93
N MET A 313 8.37 -6.33 2.91
CA MET A 313 8.97 -7.41 2.14
C MET A 313 8.18 -7.66 0.86
N VAL A 314 8.77 -7.36 -0.30
CA VAL A 314 8.18 -7.64 -1.62
C VAL A 314 8.56 -9.04 -2.07
N VAL A 315 7.56 -9.90 -2.32
CA VAL A 315 7.74 -11.29 -2.74
C VAL A 315 7.25 -11.48 -4.17
N LEU A 316 8.18 -11.84 -5.06
CA LEU A 316 7.90 -12.13 -6.46
C LEU A 316 7.85 -13.64 -6.71
N PRO A 317 7.08 -14.10 -7.71
CA PRO A 317 7.11 -15.49 -8.12
C PRO A 317 8.50 -15.87 -8.66
N ALA A 318 8.95 -17.09 -8.40
CA ALA A 318 10.23 -17.60 -8.91
C ALA A 318 10.26 -17.72 -10.45
N ARG A 319 9.09 -17.77 -11.09
CA ARG A 319 8.96 -17.81 -12.55
C ARG A 319 8.44 -16.47 -13.07
N PRO A 320 8.87 -16.03 -14.28
CA PRO A 320 8.35 -14.82 -14.91
C PRO A 320 6.84 -14.83 -14.99
N SER A 321 6.23 -13.69 -14.69
CA SER A 321 4.77 -13.53 -14.72
C SER A 321 4.41 -12.19 -15.34
N ARG A 322 3.40 -12.20 -16.22
CA ARG A 322 2.87 -11.00 -16.88
C ARG A 322 2.22 -9.99 -15.92
N ILE A 323 1.89 -10.42 -14.71
CA ILE A 323 1.33 -9.53 -13.68
C ILE A 323 2.42 -8.65 -13.08
N VAL A 324 3.69 -9.09 -13.11
CA VAL A 324 4.80 -8.34 -12.53
C VAL A 324 5.30 -7.34 -13.55
N THR A 325 4.82 -6.11 -13.43
CA THR A 325 5.22 -4.95 -14.27
C THR A 325 5.96 -3.90 -13.43
N ARG A 326 6.53 -2.91 -14.11
CA ARG A 326 7.16 -1.75 -13.46
C ARG A 326 6.24 -1.06 -12.46
N GLU A 327 4.97 -0.82 -12.80
CA GLU A 327 4.00 -0.14 -11.94
C GLU A 327 3.72 -0.95 -10.68
N LEU A 328 3.63 -2.27 -10.78
CA LEU A 328 3.46 -3.17 -9.64
C LEU A 328 4.70 -3.16 -8.74
N LEU A 329 5.91 -3.22 -9.32
CA LEU A 329 7.16 -3.16 -8.55
C LEU A 329 7.34 -1.80 -7.87
N TYR A 330 7.11 -0.72 -8.62
CA TYR A 330 7.15 0.65 -8.11
C TYR A 330 6.19 0.82 -6.93
N THR A 331 4.93 0.40 -7.12
CA THR A 331 3.93 0.44 -6.05
C THR A 331 4.38 -0.39 -4.86
N GLY A 332 4.80 -1.65 -5.05
CA GLY A 332 5.19 -2.53 -3.94
C GLY A 332 6.35 -1.99 -3.11
N VAL A 333 7.40 -1.50 -3.76
CA VAL A 333 8.61 -0.98 -3.08
C VAL A 333 8.34 0.35 -2.38
N THR A 334 7.57 1.26 -2.98
CA THR A 334 7.25 2.57 -2.40
C THR A 334 6.26 2.52 -1.23
N ARG A 335 5.68 1.33 -0.93
CA ARG A 335 4.93 1.13 0.32
C ARG A 335 5.83 1.14 1.56
N ALA A 336 7.13 0.86 1.41
CA ALA A 336 8.10 0.99 2.50
C ALA A 336 8.42 2.46 2.79
N LYS A 337 8.41 2.85 4.07
CA LYS A 337 8.88 4.16 4.53
C LYS A 337 10.38 4.16 4.81
N ALA A 338 10.90 3.10 5.42
CA ALA A 338 12.26 3.06 5.93
C ALA A 338 13.10 1.90 5.37
N LYS A 339 12.49 0.72 5.17
CA LYS A 339 13.23 -0.50 4.78
C LYS A 339 12.46 -1.33 3.78
N VAL A 340 13.17 -1.91 2.81
CA VAL A 340 12.62 -2.89 1.87
C VAL A 340 13.42 -4.19 1.89
N SER A 341 12.73 -5.32 1.83
CA SER A 341 13.32 -6.63 1.59
C SER A 341 12.71 -7.21 0.31
N LEU A 342 13.54 -7.66 -0.61
CA LEU A 342 13.10 -8.18 -1.91
C LEU A 342 13.39 -9.67 -2.01
N VAL A 343 12.35 -10.46 -2.28
CA VAL A 343 12.47 -11.89 -2.58
C VAL A 343 12.23 -12.07 -4.08
N ALA A 344 13.31 -12.07 -4.86
CA ALA A 344 13.27 -12.10 -6.32
C ALA A 344 14.61 -12.52 -6.92
N GLU A 345 14.60 -13.09 -8.12
CA GLU A 345 15.82 -13.16 -8.94
C GLU A 345 16.11 -11.78 -9.54
N ARG A 346 17.37 -11.32 -9.50
CA ARG A 346 17.76 -9.99 -9.99
C ARG A 346 17.37 -9.80 -11.46
N ASP A 347 17.70 -10.77 -12.30
CA ASP A 347 17.42 -10.70 -13.74
C ASP A 347 15.91 -10.70 -14.02
N ALA A 348 15.13 -11.44 -13.24
CA ALA A 348 13.67 -11.43 -13.35
C ALA A 348 13.09 -10.08 -12.93
N PHE A 349 13.63 -9.46 -11.89
CA PHE A 349 13.23 -8.13 -11.42
C PHE A 349 13.55 -7.06 -12.47
N VAL A 350 14.79 -7.02 -12.98
CA VAL A 350 15.20 -6.09 -14.04
C VAL A 350 14.38 -6.28 -15.30
N LYS A 351 14.07 -7.53 -15.67
CA LYS A 351 13.20 -7.81 -16.82
C LYS A 351 11.79 -7.27 -16.59
N ALA A 352 11.21 -7.53 -15.42
CA ALA A 352 9.86 -7.06 -15.08
C ALA A 352 9.75 -5.53 -15.04
N LEU A 353 10.82 -4.83 -14.67
CA LEU A 353 10.89 -3.37 -14.75
C LEU A 353 10.78 -2.81 -16.18
N LYS A 354 11.08 -3.61 -17.20
CA LYS A 354 10.93 -3.23 -18.62
C LYS A 354 9.50 -3.47 -19.13
N GLU A 355 8.70 -4.25 -18.41
CA GLU A 355 7.30 -4.52 -18.74
C GLU A 355 6.42 -3.41 -18.16
N THR A 356 5.55 -2.82 -18.97
CA THR A 356 4.58 -1.81 -18.53
C THR A 356 3.16 -2.29 -18.77
N VAL A 357 2.23 -1.81 -17.97
CA VAL A 357 0.80 -2.10 -18.18
C VAL A 357 0.33 -1.40 -19.46
N GLN A 358 0.10 -2.17 -20.53
CA GLN A 358 -0.57 -1.66 -21.73
C GLN A 358 -2.09 -1.78 -21.57
N ARG A 359 -2.79 -0.64 -21.49
CA ARG A 359 -4.25 -0.58 -21.57
C ARG A 359 -4.65 0.30 -22.75
N ALA A 360 -5.53 -0.23 -23.60
CA ALA A 360 -6.12 0.56 -24.67
C ALA A 360 -7.13 1.54 -24.06
N SER A 361 -6.96 2.83 -24.33
CA SER A 361 -7.89 3.89 -23.92
C SER A 361 -7.97 4.94 -25.02
N GLY A 362 -9.18 5.22 -25.51
CA GLY A 362 -9.43 6.36 -26.40
C GLY A 362 -9.66 7.67 -25.64
N LEU A 363 -9.62 7.64 -24.30
CA LEU A 363 -9.84 8.83 -23.47
C LEU A 363 -8.72 9.84 -23.66
N ARG A 364 -7.47 9.36 -23.72
CA ARG A 364 -6.32 10.23 -23.96
C ARG A 364 -6.45 10.95 -25.30
N ASP A 365 -6.79 10.23 -26.36
CA ASP A 365 -6.97 10.81 -27.69
C ASP A 365 -8.13 11.82 -27.72
N ALA A 366 -9.25 11.50 -27.04
CA ALA A 366 -10.39 12.41 -26.94
C ALA A 366 -10.09 13.70 -26.15
N LEU A 367 -9.26 13.62 -25.11
CA LEU A 367 -8.91 14.76 -24.27
C LEU A 367 -7.79 15.63 -24.84
N TRP A 368 -6.82 14.99 -25.50
CA TRP A 368 -5.57 15.61 -25.95
C TRP A 368 -5.45 15.78 -27.47
N GLY A 369 -6.35 15.18 -28.26
CA GLY A 369 -6.42 15.33 -29.72
C GLY A 369 -5.30 14.60 -30.49
N ALA A 370 -4.87 13.43 -29.99
CA ALA A 370 -3.80 12.63 -30.59
C ALA A 370 -4.26 11.75 -31.76
#